data_AF-A0A954FSJ6-F1
#
_entry.id   AF-A0A954FSJ6-F1
#
_cell.length_a   1.000
_cell.length_b   1.000
_cell.length_c   1.000
_cell.angle_alpha   90.00
_cell.angle_beta   90.00
_cell.angle_gamma   90.00
#
_symmetry.space_group_name_H-M   'P 1'
#
loop_
_entity.id
_entity.type
_entity.pdbx_description
1 polymer ?
#
loop_
_entity_poly.entity_id
_entity_poly.type
_entity_poly.pdbx_seq_one_letter_code
_entity_poly.pdbx_strand_id
1 'polypeptide(L)'
;GRPLHSWRTLILPYLEEAALYNSIDLSKPWNHPDNSVALEAMPEAYACPSVNFDVGHTTYLALNGPECIFNGATPRQLSDCTDGSSNTIAVVESPKDQSVPWMAPQDAGIATFIGLNDESETAHTGGFQVLILDGSVRFVSNTLDVETRKALATIAGAEKMGEW
;
A
#
# COMPACT_ATOMS: atom_id res chain seq x y z
N GLY A 1 -6.04 18.90 6.30
CA GLY A 1 -5.51 19.53 5.08
C GLY A 1 -5.49 18.52 3.94
N ARG A 2 -5.24 18.94 2.70
CA ARG A 2 -5.02 18.02 1.56
C ARG A 2 -3.55 17.57 1.59
N PRO A 3 -3.25 16.26 1.64
CA PRO A 3 -1.87 15.79 1.63
C PRO A 3 -1.19 16.14 0.29
N LEU A 4 0.07 16.55 0.36
CA LEU A 4 0.87 16.90 -0.83
C LEU A 4 1.65 15.71 -1.37
N HIS A 5 2.00 14.73 -0.53
CA HIS A 5 2.84 13.58 -0.84
C HIS A 5 2.34 12.30 -0.19
N SER A 6 2.65 11.17 -0.83
CA SER A 6 2.44 9.82 -0.30
C SER A 6 3.35 9.50 0.90
N TRP A 7 2.94 8.53 1.72
CA TRP A 7 3.82 7.88 2.69
C TRP A 7 5.07 7.28 2.01
N ARG A 8 4.93 6.82 0.76
CA ARG A 8 6.03 6.29 -0.07
C ARG A 8 7.16 7.32 -0.24
N THR A 9 6.81 8.60 -0.39
CA THR A 9 7.80 9.68 -0.43
C THR A 9 8.46 9.87 0.93
N LEU A 10 7.69 9.80 2.02
CA LEU A 10 8.18 10.09 3.37
C LEU A 10 9.14 9.02 3.92
N ILE A 11 9.05 7.78 3.43
CA ILE A 11 9.89 6.68 3.90
C ILE A 11 11.17 6.47 3.10
N LEU A 12 11.39 7.21 2.00
CA LEU A 12 12.58 7.07 1.15
C LEU A 12 13.91 7.06 1.92
N PRO A 13 14.13 7.91 2.95
CA PRO A 13 15.39 7.88 3.71
C PRO A 13 15.67 6.54 4.40
N TYR A 14 14.64 5.72 4.66
CA TYR A 14 14.76 4.39 5.26
C TYR A 14 14.88 3.26 4.24
N LEU A 15 14.73 3.58 2.95
CA LEU A 15 14.89 2.66 1.82
C LEU A 15 16.21 2.89 1.07
N GLU A 16 17.19 3.54 1.72
CA GLU A 16 18.46 3.94 1.11
C GLU A 16 18.31 4.99 -0.01
N GLU A 17 17.14 5.61 -0.14
CA GLU A 17 16.78 6.61 -1.17
C GLU A 17 16.87 8.06 -0.66
N ALA A 18 17.79 8.34 0.27
CA ALA A 18 17.94 9.67 0.87
C ALA A 18 18.29 10.76 -0.15
N ALA A 19 19.06 10.42 -1.20
CA ALA A 19 19.39 11.35 -2.27
C ALA A 19 18.15 11.76 -3.08
N LEU A 20 17.30 10.79 -3.43
CA LEU A 20 16.02 11.04 -4.10
C LEU A 20 15.10 11.88 -3.22
N TYR A 21 14.97 11.54 -1.93
CA TYR A 21 14.19 12.32 -0.97
C TYR A 21 14.59 13.79 -0.93
N ASN A 22 15.90 14.08 -0.84
CA ASN A 22 16.43 15.45 -0.77
C ASN A 22 16.23 16.24 -2.07
N SER A 23 15.92 15.57 -3.19
CA SER A 23 15.64 16.23 -4.47
C SER A 23 14.19 16.73 -4.59
N ILE A 24 13.29 16.27 -3.71
CA ILE A 24 11.87 16.57 -3.76
C ILE A 24 11.57 17.84 -2.97
N ASP A 25 10.90 18.82 -3.60
CA ASP A 25 10.37 19.99 -2.89
C ASP A 25 9.05 19.62 -2.19
N LEU A 26 9.16 19.28 -0.91
CA LEU A 26 8.03 18.87 -0.06
C LEU A 26 7.02 20.00 0.23
N SER A 27 7.36 21.26 -0.10
CA SER A 27 6.43 22.39 0.04
C SER A 27 5.43 22.47 -1.11
N LYS A 28 5.67 21.73 -2.19
CA LYS A 28 4.85 21.71 -3.41
C LYS A 28 4.13 20.37 -3.56
N PRO A 29 2.99 20.31 -4.25
CA PRO A 29 2.33 19.05 -4.57
C PRO A 29 3.27 18.08 -5.30
N TRP A 30 3.07 16.78 -5.10
CA TRP A 30 3.84 15.73 -5.78
C TRP A 30 3.89 15.86 -7.31
N ASN A 31 2.82 16.38 -7.93
CA ASN A 31 2.70 16.55 -9.39
C ASN A 31 3.13 17.95 -9.88
N HIS A 32 3.78 18.75 -9.04
CA HIS A 32 4.33 20.03 -9.47
C HIS A 32 5.50 19.80 -10.46
N PRO A 33 5.67 20.63 -11.51
CA PRO A 33 6.75 20.47 -12.48
C PRO A 33 8.15 20.32 -11.86
N ASP A 34 8.45 21.07 -10.81
CA ASP A 34 9.74 20.96 -10.08
C ASP A 34 10.02 19.56 -9.48
N ASN A 35 9.00 18.74 -9.28
CA ASN A 35 9.12 17.37 -8.77
C ASN A 35 9.08 16.31 -9.89
N SER A 36 9.01 16.68 -11.17
CA SER A 36 8.83 15.72 -12.27
C SER A 36 10.00 14.74 -12.41
N VAL A 37 11.24 15.21 -12.22
CA VAL A 37 12.44 14.37 -12.29
C VAL A 37 12.41 13.31 -11.20
N ALA A 38 12.02 13.67 -9.97
CA ALA A 38 11.87 12.71 -8.88
C ALA A 38 10.74 11.72 -9.16
N LEU A 39 9.62 12.17 -9.75
CA LEU A 39 8.51 11.31 -10.11
C LEU A 39 8.92 10.20 -11.11
N GLU A 40 9.75 10.52 -12.08
CA GLU A 40 10.30 9.57 -13.05
C GLU A 40 11.32 8.60 -12.43
N ALA A 41 12.03 9.02 -11.37
CA ALA A 41 13.02 8.23 -10.65
C ALA A 41 12.39 7.36 -9.55
N MET A 42 11.34 6.59 -9.89
CA MET A 42 10.68 5.70 -8.94
C MET A 42 11.64 4.62 -8.41
N PRO A 43 11.75 4.44 -7.08
CA PRO A 43 12.52 3.34 -6.50
C PRO A 43 12.05 1.97 -6.95
N GLU A 44 12.99 1.04 -7.16
CA GLU A 44 12.68 -0.35 -7.54
C GLU A 44 11.80 -1.06 -6.50
N ALA A 45 11.92 -0.68 -5.22
CA ALA A 45 11.08 -1.20 -4.14
C ALA A 45 9.57 -0.94 -4.33
N TYR A 46 9.19 0.00 -5.19
CA TYR A 46 7.79 0.29 -5.52
C TYR A 46 7.32 -0.35 -6.82
N ALA A 47 8.22 -1.00 -7.56
CA ALA A 47 7.92 -1.71 -8.79
C ALA A 47 7.64 -3.19 -8.52
N CYS A 48 6.61 -3.75 -9.17
CA CYS A 48 6.44 -5.19 -9.19
C CYS A 48 7.38 -5.81 -10.24
N PRO A 49 8.25 -6.76 -9.89
CA PRO A 49 9.17 -7.37 -10.85
C PRO A 49 8.46 -8.27 -11.88
N SER A 50 7.20 -8.65 -11.63
CA SER A 50 6.42 -9.51 -12.53
C SER A 50 5.64 -8.75 -13.60
N VAL A 51 5.53 -7.42 -13.49
CA VAL A 51 4.74 -6.60 -14.42
C VAL A 51 5.42 -5.28 -14.67
N ASN A 52 5.53 -4.91 -15.94
CA ASN A 52 5.97 -3.59 -16.32
C ASN A 52 4.77 -2.63 -16.32
N PHE A 53 4.78 -1.65 -15.43
CA PHE A 53 3.79 -0.58 -15.36
C PHE A 53 4.25 0.64 -16.15
N ASP A 54 3.34 1.62 -16.31
CA ASP A 54 3.74 2.95 -16.76
C ASP A 54 4.83 3.51 -15.84
N VAL A 55 5.77 4.26 -16.42
CA VAL A 55 6.87 4.88 -15.67
C VAL A 55 6.28 5.69 -14.50
N GLY A 56 6.84 5.49 -13.31
CA GLY A 56 6.42 6.20 -12.10
C GLY A 56 5.11 5.71 -11.46
N HIS A 57 4.54 4.60 -11.91
CA HIS A 57 3.32 4.02 -11.32
C HIS A 57 3.60 2.80 -10.45
N THR A 58 2.80 2.64 -9.39
CA THR A 58 2.85 1.50 -8.47
C THR A 58 1.45 0.98 -8.16
N THR A 59 1.36 -0.29 -7.83
CA THR A 59 0.16 -0.95 -7.27
C THR A 59 0.29 -1.23 -5.78
N TYR A 60 1.40 -0.86 -5.13
CA TYR A 60 1.60 -1.08 -3.69
C TYR A 60 0.94 0.03 -2.87
N LEU A 61 -0.30 -0.23 -2.46
CA LEU A 61 -1.17 0.74 -1.82
C LEU A 61 -1.36 0.43 -0.34
N ALA A 62 -1.19 1.43 0.54
CA ALA A 62 -1.53 1.23 1.94
C ALA A 62 -3.02 0.93 2.05
N LEU A 63 -3.40 0.02 2.96
CA LEU A 63 -4.80 -0.29 3.18
C LEU A 63 -5.38 0.72 4.16
N ASN A 64 -6.25 1.59 3.65
CA ASN A 64 -6.76 2.75 4.36
C ASN A 64 -8.24 2.57 4.72
N GLY A 65 -8.56 2.80 5.99
CA GLY A 65 -9.92 2.72 6.49
C GLY A 65 -10.03 3.01 7.99
N PRO A 66 -11.25 3.27 8.49
CA PRO A 66 -11.50 3.53 9.91
C PRO A 66 -11.21 2.32 10.80
N GLU A 67 -10.98 1.14 10.25
CA GLU A 67 -10.65 -0.08 11.00
C GLU A 67 -9.21 -0.54 10.76
N CYS A 68 -8.52 0.04 9.76
CA CYS A 68 -7.15 -0.32 9.38
C CYS A 68 -6.11 0.44 10.21
N ILE A 69 -4.84 0.03 10.08
CA ILE A 69 -3.72 0.74 10.71
C ILE A 69 -3.51 2.14 10.09
N PHE A 70 -3.70 2.27 8.77
CA PHE A 70 -3.78 3.55 8.09
C PHE A 70 -5.22 4.06 8.12
N ASN A 71 -5.41 5.27 8.67
CA ASN A 71 -6.74 5.87 8.86
C ASN A 71 -6.74 7.35 8.40
N GLY A 72 -6.32 7.55 7.15
CA GLY A 72 -6.21 8.86 6.52
C GLY A 72 -5.42 9.87 7.37
N ALA A 73 -6.09 10.96 7.76
CA ALA A 73 -5.48 12.02 8.57
C ALA A 73 -5.43 11.72 10.07
N THR A 74 -5.96 10.58 10.52
CA THR A 74 -5.98 10.18 11.93
C THR A 74 -4.85 9.18 12.17
N PRO A 75 -3.73 9.59 12.77
CA PRO A 75 -2.63 8.67 13.02
C PRO A 75 -3.03 7.59 14.04
N ARG A 76 -2.46 6.40 13.89
CA ARG A 76 -2.53 5.31 14.87
C ARG A 76 -1.14 4.91 15.31
N GLN A 77 -1.03 4.47 16.54
CA GLN A 77 0.19 3.85 17.05
C GLN A 77 0.18 2.38 16.69
N LEU A 78 1.36 1.79 16.52
CA LEU A 78 1.48 0.36 16.31
C LEU A 78 0.86 -0.45 17.47
N SER A 79 0.91 0.10 18.70
CA SER A 79 0.28 -0.48 19.89
C SER A 79 -1.25 -0.52 19.85
N ASP A 80 -1.89 0.24 18.95
CA ASP A 80 -3.34 0.19 18.77
C ASP A 80 -3.77 -1.09 18.02
N CYS A 81 -2.81 -1.82 17.43
CA CYS A 81 -3.05 -3.07 16.73
C CYS A 81 -3.14 -4.26 17.69
N THR A 82 -4.36 -4.67 17.99
CA THR A 82 -4.67 -5.79 18.90
C THR A 82 -4.75 -7.16 18.22
N ASP A 83 -4.87 -7.21 16.89
CA ASP A 83 -4.79 -8.45 16.08
C ASP A 83 -3.38 -9.08 16.05
N GLY A 84 -2.38 -8.31 16.49
CA GLY A 84 -0.96 -8.63 16.37
C GLY A 84 -0.41 -8.26 15.00
N SER A 85 0.78 -7.65 14.98
CA SER A 85 1.39 -7.12 13.75
C SER A 85 1.60 -8.18 12.67
N SER A 86 1.75 -9.45 13.03
CA SER A 86 1.93 -10.57 12.07
C SER A 86 0.63 -11.06 11.41
N ASN A 87 -0.52 -10.54 11.82
CA ASN A 87 -1.84 -10.91 11.29
C ASN A 87 -2.58 -9.71 10.66
N THR A 88 -1.92 -8.56 10.52
CA THR A 88 -2.54 -7.34 10.00
C THR A 88 -1.83 -6.91 8.73
N ILE A 89 -2.59 -6.75 7.65
CA ILE A 89 -2.10 -6.24 6.38
C ILE A 89 -1.97 -4.72 6.45
N ALA A 90 -0.81 -4.22 6.06
CA ALA A 90 -0.49 -2.79 5.99
C ALA A 90 -0.58 -2.26 4.55
N VAL A 91 -0.06 -3.00 3.57
CA VAL A 91 0.00 -2.62 2.15
C VAL A 91 -0.49 -3.78 1.31
N VAL A 92 -1.28 -3.49 0.29
CA VAL A 92 -1.82 -4.45 -0.67
C VAL A 92 -1.31 -4.14 -2.07
N GLU A 93 -1.08 -5.18 -2.88
CA GLU A 93 -1.04 -5.02 -4.32
C GLU A 93 -2.46 -4.81 -4.86
N SER A 94 -2.72 -3.65 -5.45
CA SER A 94 -3.97 -3.34 -6.14
C SER A 94 -3.99 -3.92 -7.57
N PRO A 95 -5.19 -4.03 -8.18
CA PRO A 95 -5.31 -4.31 -9.61
C PRO A 95 -4.54 -3.29 -10.46
N LYS A 96 -4.11 -3.71 -11.65
CA LYS A 96 -3.27 -2.91 -12.55
C LYS A 96 -3.95 -1.62 -13.00
N ASP A 97 -5.25 -1.69 -13.26
CA ASP A 97 -6.11 -0.56 -13.64
C ASP A 97 -6.31 0.46 -12.51
N GLN A 98 -5.90 0.11 -11.28
CA GLN A 98 -5.90 0.99 -10.11
C GLN A 98 -4.48 1.46 -9.71
N SER A 99 -3.49 1.25 -10.56
CA SER A 99 -2.15 1.79 -10.32
C SER A 99 -2.16 3.32 -10.20
N VAL A 100 -1.26 3.86 -9.39
CA VAL A 100 -1.17 5.30 -9.11
C VAL A 100 0.27 5.79 -9.25
N PRO A 101 0.48 7.07 -9.54
CA PRO A 101 1.81 7.66 -9.44
C PRO A 101 2.37 7.48 -8.02
N TRP A 102 3.58 6.96 -7.88
CA TRP A 102 4.10 6.54 -6.56
C TRP A 102 4.21 7.68 -5.54
N MET A 103 4.40 8.92 -5.99
CA MET A 103 4.43 10.08 -5.09
C MET A 103 3.03 10.59 -4.70
N ALA A 104 1.97 10.12 -5.37
CA ALA A 104 0.60 10.57 -5.12
C ALA A 104 0.08 10.02 -3.77
N PRO A 105 -0.54 10.87 -2.92
CA PRO A 105 -1.16 10.46 -1.65
C PRO A 105 -2.49 9.75 -1.87
N GLN A 106 -2.46 8.69 -2.68
CA GLN A 106 -3.58 7.83 -2.98
C GLN A 106 -3.22 6.41 -2.54
N ASP A 107 -4.17 5.78 -1.87
CA ASP A 107 -4.05 4.49 -1.21
C ASP A 107 -5.35 3.69 -1.42
N ALA A 108 -5.33 2.39 -1.14
CA ALA A 108 -6.45 1.51 -1.37
C ALA A 108 -7.44 1.61 -0.22
N GLY A 109 -8.72 1.78 -0.53
CA GLY A 109 -9.77 1.60 0.46
C GLY A 109 -9.91 0.12 0.82
N ILE A 110 -10.38 -0.17 2.04
CA ILE A 110 -10.62 -1.55 2.49
C ILE A 110 -11.48 -2.37 1.50
N ALA A 111 -12.46 -1.72 0.87
CA ALA A 111 -13.35 -2.34 -0.11
C ALA A 111 -12.61 -2.85 -1.36
N THR A 112 -11.51 -2.21 -1.76
CA THR A 112 -10.68 -2.67 -2.88
C THR A 112 -10.13 -4.05 -2.55
N PHE A 113 -9.51 -4.22 -1.39
CA PHE A 113 -8.90 -5.48 -0.97
C PHE A 113 -9.93 -6.60 -0.73
N ILE A 114 -11.03 -6.28 -0.06
CA ILE A 114 -12.12 -7.22 0.19
C ILE A 114 -12.82 -7.65 -1.11
N GLY A 115 -12.81 -6.79 -2.12
CA GLY A 115 -13.45 -7.04 -3.43
C GLY A 115 -12.61 -7.86 -4.41
N LEU A 116 -11.31 -8.06 -4.16
CA LEU A 116 -10.44 -8.81 -5.06
C LEU A 116 -10.96 -10.23 -5.33
N ASN A 117 -10.83 -10.70 -6.56
CA ASN A 117 -11.32 -12.01 -6.99
C ASN A 117 -10.61 -12.44 -8.28
N ASP A 118 -11.02 -13.57 -8.85
CA ASP A 118 -10.42 -14.16 -10.06
C ASP A 118 -10.52 -13.26 -11.31
N GLU A 119 -11.44 -12.29 -11.34
CA GLU A 119 -11.61 -11.34 -12.44
C GLU A 119 -10.74 -10.09 -12.25
N SER A 120 -10.09 -9.93 -11.09
CA SER A 120 -9.22 -8.79 -10.82
C SER A 120 -7.93 -8.90 -11.63
N GLU A 121 -7.58 -7.84 -12.35
CA GLU A 121 -6.32 -7.79 -13.09
C GLU A 121 -5.13 -7.55 -12.15
N THR A 122 -4.72 -8.56 -11.39
CA THR A 122 -3.57 -8.49 -10.47
C THR A 122 -2.24 -8.75 -11.20
N ALA A 123 -1.11 -8.38 -10.58
CA ALA A 123 0.19 -8.59 -11.20
C ALA A 123 0.60 -10.07 -11.22
N HIS A 124 0.02 -10.87 -10.33
CA HIS A 124 0.35 -12.28 -10.11
C HIS A 124 -0.84 -13.20 -10.36
N THR A 125 -0.60 -14.35 -10.98
CA THR A 125 -1.65 -15.34 -11.24
C THR A 125 -2.11 -16.01 -9.94
N GLY A 126 -3.43 -16.07 -9.72
CA GLY A 126 -4.04 -16.78 -8.59
C GLY A 126 -4.06 -16.02 -7.26
N GLY A 127 -3.64 -14.75 -7.24
CA GLY A 127 -3.61 -13.97 -6.02
C GLY A 127 -2.79 -12.69 -6.15
N PHE A 128 -2.31 -12.19 -5.03
CA PHE A 128 -1.59 -10.92 -4.94
C PHE A 128 -0.67 -10.89 -3.71
N GLN A 129 0.35 -10.04 -3.74
CA GLN A 129 1.27 -9.87 -2.62
C GLN A 129 0.74 -8.82 -1.64
N VAL A 130 0.95 -9.06 -0.35
CA VAL A 130 0.62 -8.11 0.72
C VAL A 130 1.81 -7.92 1.66
N LEU A 131 1.99 -6.70 2.14
CA LEU A 131 2.91 -6.39 3.24
C LEU A 131 2.14 -6.49 4.56
N ILE A 132 2.64 -7.32 5.44
CA ILE A 132 2.17 -7.47 6.82
C ILE A 132 2.81 -6.38 7.68
N LEU A 133 2.09 -5.93 8.72
CA LEU A 133 2.51 -4.85 9.59
C LEU A 133 3.83 -5.15 10.35
N ASP A 134 4.22 -6.41 10.46
CA ASP A 134 5.52 -6.86 10.97
C ASP A 134 6.68 -6.75 9.96
N GLY A 135 6.42 -6.30 8.73
CA GLY A 135 7.38 -6.15 7.66
C GLY A 135 7.56 -7.38 6.77
N SER A 136 6.88 -8.50 7.05
CA SER A 136 6.90 -9.68 6.18
C SER A 136 6.01 -9.49 4.96
N VAL A 137 6.37 -10.14 3.84
CA VAL A 137 5.54 -10.19 2.62
C VAL A 137 4.90 -11.56 2.53
N ARG A 138 3.61 -11.61 2.23
CA ARG A 138 2.85 -12.85 2.04
C ARG A 138 2.03 -12.82 0.75
N PHE A 139 1.88 -13.98 0.14
CA PHE A 139 0.97 -14.16 -0.98
C PHE A 139 -0.42 -14.52 -0.46
N VAL A 140 -1.44 -13.83 -0.96
CA VAL A 140 -2.84 -14.09 -0.61
C VAL A 140 -3.59 -14.57 -1.86
N SER A 141 -4.28 -15.70 -1.72
CA SER A 141 -5.09 -16.28 -2.80
C SER A 141 -6.29 -15.40 -3.14
N ASN A 142 -6.61 -15.29 -4.44
CA ASN A 142 -7.84 -14.64 -4.90
C ASN A 142 -9.12 -15.36 -4.43
N THR A 143 -9.02 -16.64 -4.06
CA THR A 143 -10.10 -17.43 -3.48
C THR A 143 -10.22 -17.32 -1.97
N LEU A 144 -9.35 -16.54 -1.29
CA LEU A 144 -9.47 -16.30 0.15
C LEU A 144 -10.82 -15.66 0.45
N ASP A 145 -11.52 -16.22 1.44
CA ASP A 145 -12.87 -15.79 1.75
C ASP A 145 -12.89 -14.34 2.25
N VAL A 146 -14.03 -13.70 2.02
CA VAL A 146 -14.26 -12.28 2.30
C VAL A 146 -14.11 -11.95 3.79
N GLU A 147 -14.48 -12.88 4.68
CA GLU A 147 -14.44 -12.65 6.12
C GLU A 147 -13.00 -12.72 6.65
N THR A 148 -12.20 -13.68 6.18
CA THR A 148 -10.76 -13.71 6.48
C THR A 148 -10.04 -12.48 5.93
N ARG A 149 -10.38 -12.01 4.73
CA ARG A 149 -9.81 -10.75 4.20
C ARG A 149 -10.18 -9.52 5.03
N LYS A 150 -11.42 -9.42 5.51
CA LYS A 150 -11.81 -8.35 6.44
C LYS A 150 -10.98 -8.41 7.71
N ALA A 151 -10.88 -9.59 8.31
CA ALA A 151 -10.11 -9.80 9.54
C ALA A 151 -8.64 -9.39 9.40
N LEU A 152 -8.02 -9.71 8.26
CA LEU A 152 -6.64 -9.30 7.96
C LEU A 152 -6.45 -7.79 7.75
N ALA A 153 -7.52 -7.07 7.41
CA ALA A 153 -7.46 -5.65 7.11
C ALA A 153 -7.64 -4.76 8.36
N THR A 154 -8.20 -5.30 9.44
CA THR A 154 -8.53 -4.55 10.66
C THR A 154 -7.45 -4.70 11.72
N ILE A 155 -7.61 -3.96 12.83
CA ILE A 155 -6.63 -3.94 13.93
C ILE A 155 -7.25 -4.30 15.30
N ALA A 156 -8.55 -4.62 15.34
CA ALA A 156 -9.36 -4.63 16.55
C ALA A 156 -9.59 -6.03 17.18
N GLY A 157 -9.03 -7.12 16.63
CA GLY A 157 -9.06 -8.41 17.34
C GLY A 157 -10.41 -9.11 17.38
N ALA A 158 -11.44 -8.58 16.71
CA ALA A 158 -12.83 -8.98 16.91
C ALA A 158 -13.28 -10.07 15.93
N GLU A 159 -12.50 -10.31 14.89
CA GLU A 159 -12.81 -11.20 13.80
C GLU A 159 -12.25 -12.62 14.03
N LYS A 160 -12.95 -13.63 13.51
CA LYS A 160 -12.43 -15.01 13.50
C LYS A 160 -11.45 -15.15 12.35
N MET A 161 -10.18 -15.38 12.67
CA MET A 161 -9.14 -15.71 11.68
C MET A 161 -9.21 -17.19 11.31
N GLY A 162 -9.39 -17.50 10.03
CA GLY A 162 -9.16 -18.83 9.45
C GLY A 162 -7.68 -19.11 9.21
N GLU A 163 -7.34 -20.28 8.68
CA GLU A 163 -6.00 -20.53 8.12
C GLU A 163 -5.87 -19.79 6.78
N TRP A 164 -4.74 -19.10 6.56
CA TRP A 164 -4.44 -18.34 5.36
C TRP A 164 -2.94 -18.29 5.06
#